data_AF-A0AB37UJ39-F1
#
_entry.id   AF-A0AB37UJ39-F1
#
_cell.length_a   1.000
_cell.length_b   1.000
_cell.length_c   1.000
_cell.angle_alpha   90.00
_cell.angle_beta   90.00
_cell.angle_gamma   90.00
#
_symmetry.space_group_name_H-M   'P 1'
#
loop_
_entity.id
_entity.type
_entity.pdbx_description
1 polymer ?
#
loop_
_entity_poly.entity_id
_entity_poly.type
_entity_poly.pdbx_seq_one_letter_code
_entity_poly.pdbx_strand_id
1 'polypeptide(L)'
;MGALIVGFAVGEPLLSWAKSSLGNSGQELVVGGLYLLSAGIMQSISFQERQSPREERQKKNAWTEFKESLSYLRRNRLVLNAMLQMTTLYCVFAALTVLAIRLAAEFGLKEKQFGFFLAAAGVGMVFAAAILGHWGDRLHHKPLPLYGFLMMAFVLGIFTFTHSLFLALGLSVLLGVGAGFIGVPMQTLIQQQTPPEMHGKVFGFQNHAINIALSAPLLITERLTIAFGLRSVLIGMSVAVTAIGIWAWQNTRRVLKDAI
;
A
#
# COMPACT_ATOMS: atom_id res chain seq x y z
N MET A 1 7.42 -4.44 3.33
CA MET A 1 7.26 -3.76 2.03
C MET A 1 8.24 -4.28 0.99
N GLY A 2 9.56 -4.27 1.24
CA GLY A 2 10.57 -4.74 0.27
C GLY A 2 10.35 -6.17 -0.27
N ALA A 3 10.05 -7.14 0.60
CA ALA A 3 9.76 -8.52 0.18
C ALA A 3 8.53 -8.64 -0.73
N LEU A 4 7.52 -7.79 -0.55
CA LEU A 4 6.29 -7.77 -1.35
C LEU A 4 6.59 -7.21 -2.75
N ILE A 5 7.43 -6.19 -2.83
CA ILE A 5 7.87 -5.57 -4.09
C ILE A 5 8.79 -6.50 -4.88
N VAL A 6 9.79 -7.10 -4.21
CA VAL A 6 10.69 -8.09 -4.81
C VAL A 6 9.91 -9.33 -5.23
N GLY A 7 8.94 -9.77 -4.43
CA GLY A 7 8.05 -10.87 -4.76
C GLY A 7 7.24 -10.62 -6.04
N PHE A 8 6.66 -9.43 -6.23
CA PHE A 8 5.95 -9.10 -7.46
C PHE A 8 6.88 -8.94 -8.68
N ALA A 9 8.06 -8.33 -8.50
CA ALA A 9 9.01 -8.10 -9.59
C ALA A 9 9.69 -9.39 -10.08
N VAL A 10 10.05 -10.29 -9.17
CA VAL A 10 10.74 -11.56 -9.47
C VAL A 10 9.75 -12.70 -9.72
N GLY A 11 8.54 -12.62 -9.14
CA GLY A 11 7.54 -13.67 -9.20
C GLY A 11 7.09 -13.99 -10.62
N GLU A 12 6.70 -13.00 -11.42
CA GLU A 12 6.18 -13.26 -12.77
C GLU A 12 7.24 -13.82 -13.74
N PRO A 13 8.48 -13.29 -13.81
CA PRO A 13 9.56 -13.90 -14.58
C PRO A 13 9.88 -15.34 -14.13
N LEU A 14 9.99 -15.57 -12.82
CA LEU A 14 10.31 -16.88 -12.26
C LEU A 14 9.21 -17.90 -12.58
N LEU A 15 7.94 -17.52 -12.41
CA LEU A 15 6.79 -18.37 -12.73
C LEU A 15 6.67 -18.63 -14.24
N SER A 16 7.03 -17.65 -15.08
CA SER A 16 7.03 -17.84 -16.53
C SER A 16 8.12 -18.80 -16.98
N TRP A 17 9.32 -18.71 -16.40
CA TRP A 17 10.42 -19.65 -16.61
C TRP A 17 10.05 -21.05 -16.15
N ALA A 18 9.48 -21.17 -14.94
CA ALA A 18 9.02 -22.44 -14.38
C ALA A 18 7.98 -23.13 -15.28
N LYS A 19 7.04 -22.35 -15.85
CA LYS A 19 6.06 -22.87 -16.82
C LYS A 19 6.72 -23.35 -18.11
N SER A 20 7.74 -22.65 -18.60
CA SER A 20 8.45 -23.04 -19.83
C SER A 20 9.35 -24.28 -19.67
N SER A 21 9.95 -24.47 -18.49
CA SER A 21 10.89 -25.57 -18.24
C SER A 21 10.25 -26.81 -17.62
N LEU A 22 9.24 -26.67 -16.76
CA LEU A 22 8.61 -27.78 -16.03
C LEU A 22 7.18 -28.10 -16.49
N GLY A 23 6.68 -27.45 -17.54
CA GLY A 23 5.34 -27.69 -18.08
C GLY A 23 4.22 -27.06 -17.23
N ASN A 24 2.99 -27.55 -17.39
CA ASN A 24 1.79 -26.90 -16.85
C ASN A 24 1.75 -26.82 -15.30
N SER A 25 2.34 -27.80 -14.61
CA SER A 25 2.46 -27.83 -13.14
C SER A 25 3.75 -27.19 -12.60
N GLY A 26 4.60 -26.64 -13.48
CA GLY A 26 5.88 -26.05 -13.10
C GLY A 26 5.75 -24.88 -12.13
N GLN A 27 4.70 -24.07 -12.28
CA GLN A 27 4.42 -22.94 -11.40
C GLN A 27 4.06 -23.41 -9.97
N GLU A 28 3.22 -24.44 -9.87
CA GLU A 28 2.75 -24.99 -8.61
C GLU A 28 3.89 -25.63 -7.80
N LEU A 29 4.78 -26.37 -8.48
CA LEU A 29 5.94 -27.01 -7.86
C LEU A 29 6.94 -25.98 -7.30
N VAL A 30 7.19 -24.89 -8.04
CA VAL A 30 8.11 -23.85 -7.57
C VAL A 30 7.55 -23.11 -6.36
N VAL A 31 6.26 -22.75 -6.39
CA VAL A 31 5.60 -22.10 -5.24
C VAL A 31 5.58 -23.03 -4.03
N GLY A 32 5.18 -24.29 -4.21
CA GLY A 32 5.19 -25.29 -3.14
C GLY A 32 6.58 -25.50 -2.53
N GLY A 33 7.62 -25.59 -3.37
CA GLY A 33 9.01 -25.70 -2.93
C GLY A 33 9.48 -24.51 -2.09
N LEU A 34 9.13 -23.29 -2.48
CA LEU A 34 9.45 -22.07 -1.72
C LEU A 34 8.75 -22.06 -0.34
N TYR A 35 7.50 -22.49 -0.26
CA TYR A 35 6.79 -22.61 1.01
C TYR A 35 7.39 -23.68 1.93
N LEU A 36 7.77 -24.84 1.38
CA LEU A 36 8.46 -25.88 2.15
C LEU A 36 9.83 -25.41 2.66
N LEU A 37 10.57 -24.67 1.83
CA LEU A 37 11.85 -24.09 2.22
C LEU A 37 11.68 -23.05 3.33
N SER A 38 10.65 -22.19 3.24
CA SER A 38 10.29 -21.27 4.33
C SER A 38 9.92 -21.99 5.62
N ALA A 39 9.17 -23.09 5.53
CA ALA A 39 8.79 -23.90 6.69
C ALA A 39 10.03 -24.54 7.35
N GLY A 40 10.96 -25.07 6.56
CA GLY A 40 12.23 -25.62 7.05
C GLY A 40 13.09 -24.59 7.78
N ILE A 41 13.18 -23.37 7.24
CA ILE A 41 13.91 -22.27 7.90
C ILE A 41 13.24 -21.87 9.22
N MET A 42 11.91 -21.75 9.24
CA MET A 42 11.18 -21.38 10.45
C MET A 42 11.32 -22.41 11.57
N GLN A 43 11.42 -23.70 11.25
CA GLN A 43 11.60 -24.76 12.25
C GLN A 43 12.92 -24.63 13.03
N SER A 44 13.94 -24.00 12.44
CA SER A 44 15.23 -23.75 13.11
C SER A 44 15.21 -22.54 14.05
N ILE A 45 14.15 -21.72 14.03
CA ILE A 45 14.05 -20.52 14.86
C ILE A 45 13.23 -20.85 16.11
N SER A 46 13.92 -21.14 17.20
CA SER A 46 13.29 -21.27 18.53
C SER A 46 12.93 -19.87 19.04
N PHE A 47 11.68 -19.45 18.84
CA PHE A 47 11.14 -18.25 19.46
C PHE A 47 10.85 -18.54 20.94
N GLN A 48 11.69 -18.02 21.82
CA GLN A 48 11.40 -17.96 23.24
C GLN A 48 10.51 -16.72 23.48
N GLU A 49 9.20 -16.89 23.30
CA GLU A 49 8.21 -15.87 23.62
C GLU A 49 8.34 -15.57 25.12
N ARG A 50 8.81 -14.36 25.47
CA ARG A 50 8.89 -13.92 26.86
C ARG A 50 7.48 -13.54 27.31
N GLN A 51 6.61 -14.54 27.42
CA GLN A 51 5.26 -14.38 27.94
C GLN A 51 5.39 -13.82 29.36
N SER A 52 4.98 -12.57 29.53
CA SER A 52 4.75 -12.01 30.84
C SER A 52 3.62 -12.82 31.49
N PRO A 53 3.81 -13.44 32.67
CA PRO A 53 2.79 -14.23 33.37
C PRO A 53 1.50 -13.46 33.73
N ARG A 54 1.37 -12.19 33.31
CA ARG A 54 0.19 -11.35 33.54
C ARG A 54 -0.90 -11.47 32.46
N GLU A 55 -0.64 -12.08 31.31
CA GLU A 55 -1.61 -12.12 30.20
C GLU A 55 -2.59 -13.31 30.24
N GLU A 56 -2.30 -14.38 30.99
CA GLU A 56 -3.20 -15.53 31.09
C GLU A 56 -4.52 -15.24 31.83
N ARG A 57 -4.69 -14.07 32.46
CA ARG A 57 -5.80 -13.84 33.41
C ARG A 57 -6.96 -12.98 32.94
N GLN A 58 -7.01 -12.51 31.70
CA GLN A 58 -8.24 -11.92 31.18
C GLN A 58 -8.48 -12.34 29.74
N LYS A 59 -9.42 -13.29 29.55
CA LYS A 59 -10.25 -13.31 28.34
C LYS A 59 -11.00 -11.98 28.26
N LYS A 60 -10.33 -10.90 27.86
CA LYS A 60 -11.01 -9.67 27.52
C LYS A 60 -11.86 -9.99 26.29
N ASN A 61 -13.14 -9.66 26.33
CA ASN A 61 -14.02 -9.80 25.18
C ASN A 61 -13.40 -9.06 23.99
N ALA A 62 -13.36 -9.68 22.82
CA ALA A 62 -12.81 -9.09 21.59
C ALA A 62 -13.39 -7.69 21.30
N TRP A 63 -14.65 -7.46 21.66
CA TRP A 63 -15.32 -6.16 21.59
C TRP A 63 -14.68 -5.08 22.49
N THR A 64 -14.25 -5.46 23.69
CA THR A 64 -13.59 -4.54 24.63
C THR A 64 -12.21 -4.14 24.12
N GLU A 65 -11.47 -5.08 23.55
CA GLU A 65 -10.17 -4.82 22.93
C GLU A 65 -10.29 -3.97 21.66
N PHE A 66 -11.31 -4.22 20.84
CA PHE A 66 -11.62 -3.39 19.68
C PHE A 66 -11.98 -1.96 20.10
N LYS A 67 -12.81 -1.79 21.13
CA LYS A 67 -13.18 -0.48 21.67
C LYS A 67 -11.98 0.26 22.27
N GLU A 68 -11.08 -0.45 22.94
CA GLU A 68 -9.83 0.08 23.48
C GLU A 68 -8.91 0.59 22.35
N SER A 69 -8.77 -0.20 21.28
CA SER A 69 -8.01 0.16 20.07
C SER A 69 -8.59 1.40 19.40
N LEU A 70 -9.91 1.46 19.22
CA LEU A 70 -10.60 2.60 18.64
C LEU A 70 -10.49 3.86 19.51
N SER A 71 -10.57 3.71 20.83
CA SER A 71 -10.38 4.80 21.80
C SER A 71 -8.96 5.36 21.73
N TYR A 72 -7.96 4.47 21.68
CA TYR A 72 -6.55 4.84 21.52
C TYR A 72 -6.33 5.65 20.24
N LEU A 73 -6.83 5.15 19.10
CA LEU A 73 -6.71 5.84 17.81
C LEU A 73 -7.41 7.21 17.81
N ARG A 74 -8.58 7.32 18.47
CA ARG A 74 -9.28 8.61 18.59
C ARG A 74 -8.50 9.62 19.44
N ARG A 75 -7.76 9.16 20.46
CA ARG A 75 -6.90 10.01 21.30
C ARG A 75 -5.62 10.39 20.57
N ASN A 76 -4.96 9.43 19.92
CA ASN A 76 -3.73 9.67 19.16
C ASN A 76 -4.06 10.03 17.70
N ARG A 77 -4.44 11.30 17.49
CA ARG A 77 -4.80 11.83 16.17
C ARG A 77 -3.67 11.71 15.15
N LEU A 78 -2.41 11.66 15.59
CA LEU A 78 -1.25 11.51 14.71
C LEU A 78 -1.23 10.12 14.06
N VAL A 79 -1.40 9.06 14.87
CA VAL A 79 -1.48 7.67 14.39
C VAL A 79 -2.72 7.49 13.52
N LEU A 80 -3.88 8.02 13.94
CA LEU A 80 -5.11 7.95 13.14
C LEU A 80 -4.96 8.63 11.78
N ASN A 81 -4.32 9.81 11.73
CA ASN A 81 -4.07 10.50 10.46
C ASN A 81 -3.15 9.70 9.55
N ALA A 82 -2.08 9.12 10.08
CA ALA A 82 -1.20 8.25 9.30
C ALA A 82 -1.93 7.02 8.76
N MET A 83 -2.79 6.40 9.58
CA MET A 83 -3.63 5.29 9.14
C MET A 83 -4.59 5.71 8.03
N LEU A 84 -5.24 6.86 8.14
CA LEU A 84 -6.13 7.39 7.09
C LEU A 84 -5.38 7.66 5.77
N GLN A 85 -4.16 8.20 5.85
CA GLN A 85 -3.31 8.38 4.67
C GLN A 85 -2.95 7.05 4.01
N MET A 86 -2.59 6.04 4.82
CA MET A 86 -2.33 4.69 4.32
C MET A 86 -3.57 4.07 3.69
N THR A 87 -4.72 4.14 4.37
CA THR A 87 -6.00 3.65 3.84
C THR A 87 -6.35 4.32 2.51
N THR A 88 -6.11 5.62 2.38
CA THR A 88 -6.32 6.35 1.12
C THR A 88 -5.35 5.87 0.04
N LEU A 89 -4.06 5.72 0.37
CA LEU A 89 -3.05 5.20 -0.56
C LEU A 89 -3.48 3.85 -1.15
N TYR A 90 -3.86 2.89 -0.30
CA TYR A 90 -4.31 1.57 -0.72
C TYR A 90 -5.63 1.60 -1.49
N CYS A 91 -6.57 2.47 -1.10
CA CYS A 91 -7.82 2.68 -1.83
C CYS A 91 -7.56 3.14 -3.27
N VAL A 92 -6.65 4.09 -3.45
CA VAL A 92 -6.29 4.58 -4.79
C VAL A 92 -5.57 3.50 -5.60
N PHE A 93 -4.67 2.74 -4.97
CA PHE A 93 -4.01 1.60 -5.63
C PHE A 93 -5.02 0.55 -6.14
N ALA A 94 -6.01 0.19 -5.32
CA ALA A 94 -7.04 -0.75 -5.73
C ALA A 94 -7.90 -0.20 -6.86
N ALA A 95 -8.35 1.05 -6.76
CA ALA A 95 -9.12 1.69 -7.82
C ALA A 95 -8.32 1.75 -9.14
N LEU A 96 -7.05 2.19 -9.08
CA LEU A 96 -6.15 2.22 -10.23
C LEU A 96 -5.95 0.84 -10.85
N THR A 97 -5.85 -0.20 -10.03
CA THR A 97 -5.74 -1.59 -10.51
C THR A 97 -6.97 -1.98 -11.32
N VAL A 98 -8.18 -1.69 -10.83
CA VAL A 98 -9.44 -1.95 -11.56
C VAL A 98 -9.48 -1.19 -12.88
N LEU A 99 -9.14 0.12 -12.85
CA LEU A 99 -9.13 0.94 -14.06
C LEU A 99 -8.10 0.46 -15.07
N ALA A 100 -6.90 0.09 -14.61
CA ALA A 100 -5.82 -0.38 -15.46
C ALA A 100 -6.18 -1.70 -16.15
N ILE A 101 -6.81 -2.65 -15.44
CA ILE A 101 -7.32 -3.90 -16.03
C ILE A 101 -8.33 -3.60 -17.13
N ARG A 102 -9.25 -2.65 -16.90
CA ARG A 102 -10.25 -2.26 -17.89
C ARG A 102 -9.64 -1.53 -19.09
N LEU A 103 -8.68 -0.64 -18.86
CA LEU A 103 -7.88 -0.02 -19.93
C LEU A 103 -7.21 -1.11 -20.78
N ALA A 104 -6.52 -2.05 -20.15
CA ALA A 104 -5.82 -3.12 -20.86
C ALA A 104 -6.79 -3.96 -21.73
N ALA A 105 -7.99 -4.24 -21.22
CA ALA A 105 -9.03 -4.92 -21.98
C ALA A 105 -9.53 -4.09 -23.20
N GLU A 106 -9.72 -2.78 -23.05
CA GLU A 106 -10.13 -1.88 -24.15
C GLU A 106 -9.04 -1.75 -25.23
N PHE A 107 -7.76 -1.78 -24.86
CA PHE A 107 -6.63 -1.72 -25.79
C PHE A 107 -6.25 -3.08 -26.41
N GLY A 108 -6.97 -4.16 -26.11
CA GLY A 108 -6.68 -5.51 -26.61
C GLY A 108 -5.35 -6.09 -26.09
N LEU A 109 -4.84 -5.54 -24.98
CA LEU A 109 -3.57 -5.93 -24.37
C LEU A 109 -3.78 -7.17 -23.49
N LYS A 110 -2.94 -8.19 -23.68
CA LYS A 110 -2.99 -9.44 -22.89
C LYS A 110 -2.75 -9.14 -21.40
N GLU A 111 -3.42 -9.88 -20.52
CA GLU A 111 -3.33 -9.82 -19.04
C GLU A 111 -1.89 -9.71 -18.50
N LYS A 112 -0.91 -10.32 -19.19
CA LYS A 112 0.53 -10.24 -18.86
C LYS A 112 1.10 -8.82 -18.82
N GLN A 113 0.47 -7.83 -19.43
CA GLN A 113 0.99 -6.45 -19.42
C GLN A 113 0.69 -5.71 -18.12
N PHE A 114 -0.29 -6.16 -17.33
CA PHE A 114 -0.58 -5.58 -16.03
C PHE A 114 0.56 -5.78 -15.02
N GLY A 115 1.17 -6.97 -15.03
CA GLY A 115 2.31 -7.29 -14.18
C GLY A 115 3.48 -6.32 -14.37
N PHE A 116 3.71 -5.84 -15.60
CA PHE A 116 4.73 -4.82 -15.87
C PHE A 116 4.43 -3.46 -15.25
N PHE A 117 3.16 -3.03 -15.21
CA PHE A 117 2.77 -1.78 -14.53
C PHE A 117 2.97 -1.89 -13.02
N LEU A 118 2.61 -3.03 -12.43
CA LEU A 118 2.81 -3.28 -11.01
C LEU A 118 4.30 -3.36 -10.66
N ALA A 119 5.11 -4.02 -11.49
CA ALA A 119 6.55 -4.07 -11.34
C ALA A 119 7.18 -2.67 -11.46
N ALA A 120 6.75 -1.85 -12.44
CA ALA A 120 7.21 -0.47 -12.59
C ALA A 120 6.88 0.39 -11.37
N ALA A 121 5.66 0.28 -10.83
CA ALA A 121 5.30 0.93 -9.57
C ALA A 121 6.15 0.42 -8.39
N GLY A 122 6.45 -0.88 -8.37
CA GLY A 122 7.39 -1.49 -7.44
C GLY A 122 8.78 -0.83 -7.48
N VAL A 123 9.36 -0.67 -8.67
CA VAL A 123 10.64 0.01 -8.87
C VAL A 123 10.59 1.45 -8.34
N GLY A 124 9.52 2.18 -8.62
CA GLY A 124 9.31 3.53 -8.07
C GLY A 124 9.29 3.56 -6.54
N MET A 125 8.63 2.59 -5.89
CA MET A 125 8.61 2.48 -4.43
C MET A 125 10.00 2.18 -3.86
N VAL A 126 10.80 1.31 -4.50
CA VAL A 126 12.19 1.04 -4.10
C VAL A 126 13.03 2.31 -4.21
N PHE A 127 12.86 3.06 -5.29
CA PHE A 127 13.57 4.32 -5.49
C PHE A 127 13.22 5.36 -4.40
N ALA A 128 11.94 5.51 -4.07
CA ALA A 128 11.51 6.36 -2.96
C ALA A 128 12.06 5.88 -1.61
N ALA A 129 12.06 4.58 -1.35
CA ALA A 129 12.64 4.01 -0.14
C ALA A 129 14.15 4.26 -0.04
N ALA A 130 14.89 4.14 -1.14
CA ALA A 130 16.32 4.46 -1.20
C ALA A 130 16.60 5.95 -0.94
N ILE A 131 15.82 6.84 -1.54
CA ILE A 131 15.91 8.29 -1.28
C ILE A 131 15.66 8.58 0.20
N LEU A 132 14.59 8.04 0.78
CA LEU A 132 14.24 8.26 2.18
C LEU A 132 15.25 7.62 3.13
N GLY A 133 15.82 6.47 2.79
CA GLY A 133 16.85 5.81 3.60
C GLY A 133 18.15 6.58 3.61
N HIS A 134 18.56 7.17 2.49
CA HIS A 134 19.84 7.89 2.39
C HIS A 134 19.73 9.38 2.79
N TRP A 135 18.58 10.02 2.55
CA TRP A 135 18.36 11.46 2.81
C TRP A 135 17.34 11.74 3.91
N GLY A 136 16.91 10.71 4.66
CA GLY A 136 15.84 10.80 5.67
C GLY A 136 16.03 11.91 6.68
N ASP A 137 17.25 12.08 7.19
CA ASP A 137 17.57 13.10 8.21
C ASP A 137 17.36 14.53 7.70
N ARG A 138 17.66 14.79 6.42
CA ARG A 138 17.43 16.10 5.78
C ARG A 138 15.99 16.31 5.33
N LEU A 139 15.22 15.23 5.18
CA LEU A 139 13.84 15.25 4.70
C LEU A 139 12.82 15.21 5.84
N HIS A 140 13.25 15.02 7.09
CA HIS A 140 12.40 14.93 8.29
C HIS A 140 11.43 16.11 8.48
N HIS A 141 11.82 17.31 8.03
CA HIS A 141 11.01 18.53 8.15
C HIS A 141 10.13 18.81 6.93
N LYS A 142 10.22 18.00 5.87
CA LYS A 142 9.50 18.25 4.61
C LYS A 142 8.14 17.55 4.57
N PRO A 143 7.14 18.14 3.87
CA PRO A 143 5.85 17.52 3.55
C PRO A 143 5.88 16.25 2.68
N LEU A 144 6.69 15.24 2.99
CA LEU A 144 6.85 14.05 2.13
C LEU A 144 5.50 13.42 1.69
N PRO A 145 4.51 13.19 2.58
CA PRO A 145 3.23 12.63 2.15
C PRO A 145 2.44 13.56 1.22
N LEU A 146 2.52 14.89 1.42
CA LEU A 146 1.85 15.85 0.55
C LEU A 146 2.41 15.80 -0.87
N TYR A 147 3.75 15.77 -1.00
CA TYR A 147 4.38 15.60 -2.31
C TYR A 147 3.98 14.28 -2.96
N GLY A 148 3.91 13.20 -2.18
CA GLY A 148 3.43 11.91 -2.67
C GLY A 148 1.98 11.96 -3.18
N PHE A 149 1.06 12.58 -2.45
CA PHE A 149 -0.33 12.71 -2.89
C PHE A 149 -0.49 13.59 -4.14
N LEU A 150 0.25 14.70 -4.21
CA LEU A 150 0.26 15.57 -5.40
C LEU A 150 0.81 14.84 -6.63
N MET A 151 1.88 14.05 -6.45
CA MET A 151 2.46 13.23 -7.50
C MET A 151 1.48 12.17 -7.98
N MET A 152 0.75 11.52 -7.06
CA MET A 152 -0.30 10.56 -7.38
C MET A 152 -1.45 11.19 -8.17
N ALA A 153 -1.93 12.36 -7.73
CA ALA A 153 -2.98 13.10 -8.41
C ALA A 153 -2.56 13.54 -9.82
N PHE A 154 -1.31 14.00 -9.96
CA PHE A 154 -0.74 14.36 -11.26
C PHE A 154 -0.68 13.16 -12.20
N VAL A 155 -0.20 12.01 -11.70
CA VAL A 155 -0.19 10.76 -12.48
C VAL A 155 -1.59 10.38 -12.93
N LEU A 156 -2.57 10.36 -12.03
CA LEU A 156 -3.98 10.08 -12.34
C LEU A 156 -4.53 11.02 -13.45
N GLY A 157 -4.17 12.31 -13.37
CA GLY A 157 -4.56 13.30 -14.36
C GLY A 157 -3.97 13.01 -15.74
N ILE A 158 -2.67 12.70 -15.83
CA ILE A 158 -2.00 12.42 -17.11
C ILE A 158 -2.41 11.07 -17.68
N PHE A 159 -2.66 10.07 -16.84
CA PHE A 159 -3.09 8.74 -17.27
C PHE A 159 -4.34 8.81 -18.14
N THR A 160 -5.21 9.79 -17.87
CA THR A 160 -6.44 10.08 -18.63
C THR A 160 -6.21 10.44 -20.10
N PHE A 161 -5.04 10.98 -20.45
CA PHE A 161 -4.70 11.42 -21.80
C PHE A 161 -3.72 10.47 -22.50
N THR A 162 -3.23 9.47 -21.78
CA THR A 162 -2.13 8.61 -22.23
C THR A 162 -2.66 7.44 -23.04
N HIS A 163 -2.20 7.32 -24.29
CA HIS A 163 -2.47 6.17 -25.17
C HIS A 163 -1.20 5.36 -25.48
N SER A 164 -0.06 5.73 -24.88
CA SER A 164 1.24 5.09 -25.10
C SER A 164 1.64 4.23 -23.91
N LEU A 165 1.98 2.96 -24.19
CA LEU A 165 2.44 1.99 -23.19
C LEU A 165 3.69 2.48 -22.43
N PHE A 166 4.66 3.05 -23.14
CA PHE A 166 5.89 3.55 -22.52
C PHE A 166 5.64 4.71 -21.56
N LEU A 167 4.75 5.63 -21.94
CA LEU A 167 4.38 6.75 -21.08
C LEU A 167 3.63 6.24 -19.84
N ALA A 168 2.72 5.27 -20.02
CA ALA A 168 1.99 4.66 -18.92
C ALA A 168 2.94 3.92 -17.95
N LEU A 169 3.96 3.22 -18.44
CA LEU A 169 4.99 2.59 -17.59
C LEU A 169 5.79 3.62 -16.79
N GLY A 170 6.22 4.72 -17.43
CA GLY A 170 6.91 5.82 -16.74
C GLY A 170 6.03 6.47 -15.67
N LEU A 171 4.74 6.65 -15.95
CA LEU A 171 3.75 7.12 -14.99
C LEU A 171 3.56 6.14 -13.83
N SER A 172 3.61 4.83 -14.06
CA SER A 172 3.57 3.83 -12.98
C SER A 172 4.79 3.90 -12.07
N VAL A 173 5.99 4.13 -12.60
CA VAL A 173 7.18 4.39 -11.76
C VAL A 173 6.95 5.64 -10.91
N LEU A 174 6.44 6.72 -11.52
CA LEU A 174 6.16 7.98 -10.83
C LEU A 174 5.11 7.80 -9.72
N LEU A 175 4.07 7.01 -9.99
CA LEU A 175 3.06 6.61 -9.01
C LEU A 175 3.70 5.87 -7.83
N GLY A 176 4.60 4.92 -8.12
CA GLY A 176 5.34 4.17 -7.11
C GLY A 176 6.22 5.05 -6.22
N VAL A 177 6.88 6.05 -6.80
CA VAL A 177 7.66 7.02 -6.02
C VAL A 177 6.75 7.81 -5.07
N GLY A 178 5.63 8.32 -5.58
CA GLY A 178 4.64 9.03 -4.76
C GLY A 178 4.07 8.17 -3.64
N ALA A 179 3.78 6.90 -3.93
CA ALA A 179 3.36 5.90 -2.96
C ALA A 179 4.40 5.67 -1.87
N GLY A 180 5.68 5.57 -2.21
CA GLY A 180 6.76 5.42 -1.24
C GLY A 180 6.89 6.63 -0.31
N PHE A 181 6.75 7.85 -0.84
CA PHE A 181 6.77 9.09 -0.05
C PHE A 181 5.58 9.26 0.90
N ILE A 182 4.47 8.54 0.69
CA ILE A 182 3.38 8.45 1.65
C ILE A 182 3.62 7.28 2.59
N GLY A 183 3.83 6.09 2.03
CA GLY A 183 3.81 4.82 2.74
C GLY A 183 4.92 4.68 3.77
N VAL A 184 6.17 5.01 3.41
CA VAL A 184 7.32 4.86 4.31
C VAL A 184 7.18 5.75 5.55
N PRO A 185 7.05 7.10 5.44
CA PRO A 185 6.98 7.94 6.63
C PRO A 185 5.73 7.68 7.47
N MET A 186 4.59 7.36 6.85
CA MET A 186 3.37 7.05 7.62
C MET A 186 3.48 5.71 8.34
N GLN A 187 4.10 4.70 7.74
CA GLN A 187 4.34 3.42 8.41
C GLN A 187 5.32 3.60 9.58
N THR A 188 6.40 4.35 9.38
CA THR A 188 7.37 4.66 10.42
C THR A 188 6.72 5.47 11.55
N LEU A 189 5.86 6.45 11.23
CA LEU A 189 5.14 7.23 12.23
C LEU A 189 4.22 6.36 13.09
N ILE A 190 3.47 5.44 12.47
CA ILE A 190 2.61 4.49 13.20
C ILE A 190 3.48 3.60 14.10
N GLN A 191 4.61 3.11 13.61
CA GLN A 191 5.53 2.27 14.39
C GLN A 191 6.16 3.01 15.57
N GLN A 192 6.62 4.25 15.38
CA GLN A 192 7.30 5.03 16.43
C GLN A 192 6.34 5.56 17.49
N GLN A 193 5.11 5.89 17.11
CA GLN A 193 4.11 6.50 17.99
C GLN A 193 3.17 5.48 18.65
N THR A 194 3.29 4.20 18.31
CA THR A 194 2.49 3.14 18.93
C THR A 194 3.29 2.49 20.07
N PRO A 195 2.74 2.42 21.29
CA PRO A 195 3.42 1.76 22.40
C PRO A 195 3.41 0.23 22.19
N PRO A 196 4.46 -0.50 22.63
CA PRO A 196 4.64 -1.94 22.37
C PRO A 196 3.40 -2.80 22.68
N GLU A 197 2.69 -2.48 23.76
CA GLU A 197 1.50 -3.23 24.22
C GLU A 197 0.30 -3.07 23.27
N MET A 198 0.31 -2.02 22.43
CA MET A 198 -0.74 -1.72 21.48
C MET A 198 -0.35 -2.05 20.03
N HIS A 199 0.89 -2.52 19.77
CA HIS A 199 1.34 -2.85 18.41
C HIS A 199 0.37 -3.81 17.72
N GLY A 200 0.10 -4.98 18.31
CA GLY A 200 -0.79 -5.98 17.71
C GLY A 200 -2.20 -5.45 17.43
N LYS A 201 -2.73 -4.62 18.34
CA LYS A 201 -4.05 -4.00 18.23
C LYS A 201 -4.13 -2.94 17.13
N VAL A 202 -3.16 -2.03 17.07
CA VAL A 202 -3.10 -0.95 16.08
C VAL A 202 -2.81 -1.51 14.69
N PHE A 203 -1.85 -2.44 14.56
CA PHE A 203 -1.58 -3.09 13.27
C PHE A 203 -2.74 -3.97 12.80
N GLY A 204 -3.44 -4.65 13.72
CA GLY A 204 -4.67 -5.37 13.40
C GLY A 204 -5.76 -4.44 12.84
N PHE A 205 -6.02 -3.31 13.52
CA PHE A 205 -6.97 -2.31 13.03
C PHE A 205 -6.52 -1.70 11.70
N GLN A 206 -5.23 -1.41 11.53
CA GLN A 206 -4.65 -0.92 10.28
C GLN A 206 -4.90 -1.90 9.15
N ASN A 207 -4.64 -3.19 9.39
CA ASN A 207 -4.83 -4.24 8.41
C ASN A 207 -6.30 -4.34 8.00
N HIS A 208 -7.25 -4.26 8.94
CA HIS A 208 -8.67 -4.22 8.59
C HIS A 208 -9.03 -2.99 7.75
N ALA A 209 -8.55 -1.80 8.14
CA ALA A 209 -8.79 -0.58 7.38
C ALA A 209 -8.23 -0.66 5.95
N ILE A 210 -7.02 -1.21 5.79
CA ILE A 210 -6.38 -1.44 4.49
C ILE A 210 -7.18 -2.46 3.67
N ASN A 211 -7.59 -3.59 4.24
CA ASN A 211 -8.36 -4.60 3.52
C ASN A 211 -9.72 -4.04 3.05
N ILE A 212 -10.40 -3.25 3.88
CA ILE A 212 -11.62 -2.55 3.47
C ILE A 212 -11.33 -1.57 2.33
N ALA A 213 -10.25 -0.79 2.42
CA ALA A 213 -9.85 0.14 1.37
C ALA A 213 -9.45 -0.55 0.07
N LEU A 214 -8.87 -1.76 0.10
CA LEU A 214 -8.59 -2.54 -1.10
C LEU A 214 -9.85 -3.10 -1.74
N SER A 215 -10.85 -3.45 -0.92
CA SER A 215 -12.08 -4.10 -1.39
C SER A 215 -13.14 -3.10 -1.87
N ALA A 216 -13.28 -1.94 -1.21
CA ALA A 216 -14.31 -0.97 -1.51
C ALA A 216 -14.28 -0.44 -2.96
N PRO A 217 -13.11 -0.10 -3.54
CA PRO A 217 -13.03 0.31 -4.93
C PRO A 217 -13.45 -0.76 -5.92
N LEU A 218 -13.20 -2.05 -5.65
CA LEU A 218 -13.57 -3.13 -6.56
C LEU A 218 -15.08 -3.11 -6.86
N LEU A 219 -15.90 -2.78 -5.85
CA LEU A 219 -17.36 -2.73 -6.00
C LEU A 219 -17.87 -1.44 -6.65
N ILE A 220 -17.24 -0.31 -6.33
CA ILE A 220 -17.75 1.03 -6.67
C ILE A 220 -17.22 1.49 -8.03
N THR A 221 -15.96 1.21 -8.31
CA THR A 221 -15.21 1.80 -9.41
C THR A 221 -15.73 1.36 -10.77
N GLU A 222 -16.09 0.08 -10.91
CA GLU A 222 -16.66 -0.44 -12.16
C GLU A 222 -18.00 0.23 -12.47
N ARG A 223 -18.89 0.33 -11.48
CA ARG A 223 -20.21 0.97 -11.61
C ARG A 223 -20.09 2.45 -11.98
N LEU A 224 -19.20 3.18 -11.30
CA LEU A 224 -18.91 4.58 -11.62
C LEU A 224 -18.36 4.74 -13.04
N THR A 225 -17.52 3.81 -13.47
CA THR A 225 -16.92 3.86 -14.81
C THR A 225 -17.95 3.58 -15.90
N ILE A 226 -18.91 2.68 -15.66
CA ILE A 226 -20.03 2.45 -16.60
C ILE A 226 -20.95 3.68 -16.67
N ALA A 227 -21.24 4.32 -15.53
CA ALA A 227 -22.18 5.44 -15.47
C ALA A 227 -21.60 6.77 -15.98
N PHE A 228 -20.35 7.11 -15.63
CA PHE A 228 -19.74 8.42 -15.88
C PHE A 228 -18.58 8.39 -16.88
N GLY A 229 -18.17 7.20 -17.32
CA GLY A 229 -17.00 7.00 -18.17
C GLY A 229 -15.68 7.03 -17.39
N LEU A 230 -14.69 6.31 -17.92
CA LEU A 230 -13.36 6.12 -17.34
C LEU A 230 -12.62 7.43 -17.06
N ARG A 231 -12.69 8.36 -18.02
CA ARG A 231 -12.06 9.69 -17.96
C ARG A 231 -12.58 10.52 -16.79
N SER A 232 -13.89 10.55 -16.58
CA SER A 232 -14.52 11.31 -15.49
C SER A 232 -14.17 10.73 -14.12
N VAL A 233 -14.09 9.39 -14.01
CA VAL A 233 -13.71 8.72 -12.77
C VAL A 233 -12.25 8.99 -12.40
N LEU A 234 -11.33 8.93 -13.37
CA LEU A 234 -9.91 9.26 -13.14
C LEU A 234 -9.72 10.71 -12.66
N ILE A 235 -10.40 11.66 -13.30
CA ILE A 235 -10.34 13.08 -12.91
C ILE A 235 -10.93 13.27 -11.51
N GLY A 236 -12.10 12.67 -11.24
CA GLY A 236 -12.74 12.71 -9.92
C GLY A 236 -11.84 12.14 -8.81
N MET A 237 -11.14 11.03 -9.09
CA MET A 237 -10.14 10.47 -8.19
C MET A 237 -8.95 11.39 -8.00
N SER A 238 -8.41 12.00 -9.05
CA SER A 238 -7.30 12.95 -8.95
C SER A 238 -7.65 14.14 -8.04
N VAL A 239 -8.86 14.68 -8.19
CA VAL A 239 -9.37 15.77 -7.33
C VAL A 239 -9.54 15.29 -5.90
N ALA A 240 -10.15 14.12 -5.68
CA ALA A 240 -10.33 13.55 -4.34
C ALA A 240 -8.99 13.30 -3.64
N VAL A 241 -8.02 12.73 -4.34
CA VAL A 241 -6.67 12.47 -3.81
C VAL A 241 -5.95 13.77 -3.47
N THR A 242 -6.07 14.80 -4.31
CA THR A 242 -5.51 16.13 -4.02
C THR A 242 -6.15 16.73 -2.76
N ALA A 243 -7.47 16.68 -2.66
CA ALA A 243 -8.20 17.19 -1.50
C ALA A 243 -7.82 16.45 -0.21
N ILE A 244 -7.74 15.11 -0.26
CA ILE A 244 -7.32 14.28 0.88
C ILE A 244 -5.87 14.58 1.24
N GLY A 245 -4.97 14.71 0.26
CA GLY A 245 -3.57 15.04 0.50
C GLY A 245 -3.39 16.40 1.19
N ILE A 246 -4.12 17.43 0.74
CA ILE A 246 -4.11 18.76 1.35
C ILE A 246 -4.70 18.71 2.76
N TRP A 247 -5.85 18.05 2.93
CA TRP A 247 -6.50 17.89 4.23
C TRP A 247 -5.61 17.14 5.22
N ALA A 248 -5.02 16.03 4.80
CA ALA A 248 -4.14 15.22 5.61
C ALA A 248 -2.88 15.99 6.01
N TRP A 249 -2.31 16.77 5.09
CA TRP A 249 -1.19 17.67 5.40
C TRP A 249 -1.56 18.73 6.42
N GLN A 250 -2.69 19.42 6.25
CA GLN A 250 -3.16 20.43 7.20
C GLN A 250 -3.39 19.83 8.58
N ASN A 251 -3.98 18.63 8.64
CA ASN A 251 -4.29 17.97 9.91
C ASN A 251 -3.02 17.48 10.60
N THR A 252 -2.10 16.84 9.88
CA THR A 252 -0.80 16.42 10.44
C THR A 252 0.04 17.63 10.87
N ARG A 253 0.05 18.73 10.11
CA ARG A 253 0.75 19.96 10.48
C ARG A 253 0.18 20.62 11.73
N ARG A 254 -1.15 20.64 11.90
CA ARG A 254 -1.80 21.17 13.10
C ARG A 254 -1.41 20.36 14.33
N VAL A 255 -1.53 19.03 14.25
CA VAL A 255 -1.21 18.13 15.37
C VAL A 255 0.28 18.18 15.74
N LEU A 256 1.19 18.32 14.76
CA LEU A 256 2.63 18.50 15.05
C LEU A 256 2.95 19.85 15.70
N LYS A 257 2.21 20.92 15.38
CA LYS A 257 2.38 22.22 16.02
C LYS A 257 1.84 22.26 17.45
N ASP A 258 0.82 21.48 17.74
CA ASP A 258 0.23 21.40 19.09
C ASP A 258 1.07 20.51 20.04
N ALA A 259 2.05 19.76 19.51
CA ALA A 259 2.90 18.84 20.26
C ALA A 259 4.31 19.39 20.57
N ILE A 260 4.68 20.55 20.01
CA ILE A 260 5.93 21.29 20.25
C ILE A 260 5.61 22.51 21.11
#